data_AF-G1U8P8-F1
#
_entry.id   AF-G1U8P8-F1
#
_cell.length_a   1.000
_cell.length_b   1.000
_cell.length_c   1.000
_cell.angle_alpha   90.00
_cell.angle_beta   90.00
_cell.angle_gamma   90.00
#
_symmetry.space_group_name_H-M   'P 1'
#
loop_
_entity.id
_entity.type
_entity.pdbx_description
1 polymer ?
#
loop_
_entity_poly.entity_id
_entity_poly.type
_entity_poly.pdbx_seq_one_letter_code
_entity_poly.pdbx_strand_id
1 'polypeptide(L)'
;MIEVLTTTEAQKLLRQLNTSLEQESRCQSKVCNLRLIESARDNVKDLLSLTQFFDFDMEAFSLAVNLLDRFLSKMKVQPKHLGCVRLSCFYLAIISIEEERNVPLATDLIQISQYRFMVSDLMRMEKIVLEKVCWKVKATNLGLILNVLWYLLFVESLL
;
A
#
# COMPACT_ATOMS: atom_id res chain seq x y z
N MET A 1 -23.73 -30.30 -30.10
CA MET A 1 -23.48 -28.90 -30.52
C MET A 1 -23.30 -28.00 -29.30
N ILE A 2 -22.39 -28.34 -28.36
CA ILE A 2 -22.21 -27.63 -27.06
C ILE A 2 -20.73 -27.28 -26.79
N GLU A 3 -19.79 -27.66 -27.65
CA GLU A 3 -18.34 -27.46 -27.37
C GLU A 3 -17.74 -26.13 -27.87
N VAL A 4 -18.49 -25.29 -28.60
CA VAL A 4 -17.96 -24.05 -29.20
C VAL A 4 -18.29 -22.80 -28.37
N LEU A 5 -19.20 -22.89 -27.39
CA LEU A 5 -19.61 -21.72 -26.60
C LEU A 5 -18.68 -21.42 -25.40
N THR A 6 -17.92 -22.42 -24.93
CA THR A 6 -17.01 -22.28 -23.78
C THR A 6 -15.69 -21.61 -24.15
N THR A 7 -15.26 -21.74 -25.42
CA THR A 7 -13.99 -21.19 -25.90
C THR A 7 -13.99 -19.67 -25.99
N THR A 8 -15.12 -19.04 -26.33
CA THR A 8 -15.23 -17.58 -26.45
C THR A 8 -15.16 -16.89 -25.08
N GLU A 9 -15.88 -17.41 -24.09
CA GLU A 9 -15.82 -16.89 -22.71
C GLU A 9 -14.46 -17.19 -22.06
N ALA A 10 -13.90 -18.38 -22.29
CA ALA A 10 -12.56 -18.71 -21.83
C ALA A 10 -11.49 -17.79 -22.44
N GLN A 11 -11.59 -17.48 -23.74
CA GLN A 11 -10.68 -16.54 -24.42
C GLN A 11 -10.84 -15.11 -23.92
N LYS A 12 -12.07 -14.69 -23.60
CA LYS A 12 -12.35 -13.37 -23.04
C LYS A 12 -11.77 -13.25 -21.63
N LEU A 13 -11.93 -14.28 -20.79
CA LEU A 13 -11.31 -14.37 -19.47
C LEU A 13 -9.78 -14.40 -19.57
N LEU A 14 -9.20 -15.14 -20.51
CA LEU A 14 -7.76 -15.18 -20.75
C LEU A 14 -7.21 -13.81 -21.15
N ARG A 15 -7.93 -13.07 -21.99
CA ARG A 15 -7.57 -11.68 -22.35
C ARG A 15 -7.68 -10.75 -21.15
N GLN A 16 -8.73 -10.86 -20.34
CA GLN A 16 -8.87 -10.06 -19.12
C GLN A 16 -7.79 -10.38 -18.08
N LEU A 17 -7.40 -11.65 -17.95
CA LEU A 17 -6.31 -12.10 -17.10
C LEU A 17 -4.96 -11.60 -17.61
N ASN A 18 -4.68 -11.68 -18.91
CA ASN A 18 -3.44 -11.15 -19.50
C ASN A 18 -3.34 -9.63 -19.36
N THR A 19 -4.42 -8.88 -19.64
CA THR A 19 -4.45 -7.44 -19.38
C THR A 19 -4.23 -7.15 -17.90
N SER A 20 -4.75 -8.02 -17.03
CA SER A 20 -4.58 -7.87 -15.60
C SER A 20 -3.16 -8.16 -15.11
N LEU A 21 -2.52 -9.18 -15.67
CA LEU A 21 -1.15 -9.59 -15.41
C LEU A 21 -0.14 -8.60 -16.01
N GLU A 22 -0.40 -8.02 -17.18
CA GLU A 22 0.42 -6.94 -17.72
C GLU A 22 0.32 -5.68 -16.85
N GLN A 23 -0.87 -5.36 -16.33
CA GLN A 23 -1.01 -4.31 -15.32
C GLN A 23 -0.26 -4.65 -14.03
N GLU A 24 -0.30 -5.90 -13.57
CA GLU A 24 0.52 -6.33 -12.45
C GLU A 24 2.01 -6.23 -12.76
N SER A 25 2.48 -6.54 -13.97
CA SER A 25 3.90 -6.39 -14.35
C SER A 25 4.36 -4.93 -14.40
N ARG A 26 3.43 -3.98 -14.66
CA ARG A 26 3.67 -2.54 -14.60
C ARG A 26 3.58 -1.98 -13.18
N CYS A 27 2.85 -2.64 -12.28
CA CYS A 27 2.64 -2.26 -10.87
C CYS A 27 3.54 -3.02 -9.89
N GLN A 28 4.08 -4.17 -10.28
CA GLN A 28 5.25 -4.82 -9.70
C GLN A 28 6.42 -3.93 -10.09
N SER A 29 6.71 -2.96 -9.24
CA SER A 29 8.04 -2.38 -9.20
C SER A 29 9.02 -3.55 -9.21
N LYS A 30 9.83 -3.64 -10.26
CA LYS A 30 10.91 -4.61 -10.38
C LYS A 30 11.63 -4.64 -9.04
N VAL A 31 11.58 -5.80 -8.38
CA VAL A 31 12.30 -6.19 -7.16
C VAL A 31 13.24 -5.11 -6.62
N CYS A 32 12.82 -4.51 -5.50
CA CYS A 32 13.64 -3.91 -4.46
C CYS A 32 14.98 -3.32 -4.94
N ASN A 33 14.99 -2.11 -5.47
CA ASN A 33 16.18 -1.28 -5.30
C ASN A 33 16.14 -0.68 -3.91
N LEU A 34 16.67 -1.47 -2.99
CA LEU A 34 17.07 -1.19 -1.62
C LEU A 34 18.07 0.00 -1.59
N ARG A 35 17.63 1.20 -2.00
CA ARG A 35 18.37 2.47 -1.86
C ARG A 35 17.67 3.47 -0.94
N LEU A 36 16.52 3.09 -0.39
CA LEU A 36 15.80 3.88 0.59
C LEU A 36 16.13 3.49 2.04
N ILE A 37 17.06 2.56 2.30
CA ILE A 37 17.22 1.80 3.56
C ILE A 37 17.33 2.65 4.82
N GLU A 38 17.98 3.81 4.80
CA GLU A 38 18.05 4.66 6.00
C GLU A 38 16.76 5.45 6.23
N SER A 39 16.26 6.18 5.22
CA SER A 39 14.99 6.91 5.37
C SER A 39 13.76 5.98 5.45
N ALA A 40 13.82 4.78 4.87
CA ALA A 40 12.77 3.77 4.90
C ALA A 40 12.64 3.13 6.28
N ARG A 41 13.73 3.01 7.05
CA ARG A 41 13.65 2.48 8.41
C ARG A 41 12.74 3.34 9.27
N ASP A 42 12.93 4.66 9.25
CA ASP A 42 12.08 5.59 9.98
C ASP A 42 10.64 5.59 9.40
N ASN A 43 10.51 5.50 8.08
CA ASN A 43 9.19 5.43 7.43
C ASN A 43 8.37 4.20 7.84
N VAL A 44 9.01 3.04 7.89
CA VAL A 44 8.37 1.77 8.21
C VAL A 44 8.08 1.68 9.71
N LYS A 45 8.99 2.19 10.56
CA LYS A 45 8.81 2.20 12.01
C LYS A 45 7.60 3.03 12.44
N ASP A 46 7.42 4.21 11.85
CA ASP A 46 6.27 5.07 12.17
C ASP A 46 4.94 4.40 11.77
N LEU A 47 4.89 3.78 10.58
CA LEU A 47 3.72 3.02 10.15
C LEU A 47 3.40 1.85 11.09
N LEU A 48 4.43 1.08 11.48
CA LEU A 48 4.27 -0.04 12.39
C LEU A 48 3.75 0.41 13.75
N SER A 49 4.28 1.53 14.27
CA SER A 49 3.83 2.10 15.54
C SER A 49 2.36 2.55 15.50
N LEU A 50 1.91 3.09 14.36
CA LEU A 50 0.51 3.46 14.17
C LEU A 50 -0.38 2.23 14.06
N THR A 51 0.02 1.21 13.30
CA THR A 51 -0.71 -0.08 13.23
C THR A 51 -0.89 -0.67 14.63
N GLN A 52 0.17 -0.72 15.43
CA GLN A 52 0.11 -1.24 16.80
C GLN A 52 -0.72 -0.37 17.73
N PHE A 53 -0.66 0.95 17.59
CA PHE A 53 -1.42 1.88 18.43
C PHE A 53 -2.94 1.76 18.20
N PHE A 54 -3.35 1.58 16.94
CA PHE A 54 -4.75 1.44 16.58
C PHE A 54 -5.26 -0.01 16.56
N ASP A 55 -4.39 -0.98 16.88
CA ASP A 55 -4.70 -2.42 16.90
C ASP A 55 -5.23 -2.95 15.55
N PHE A 56 -4.65 -2.45 14.44
CA PHE A 56 -4.99 -2.93 13.09
C PHE A 56 -4.21 -4.18 12.69
N ASP A 57 -4.78 -4.96 11.77
CA ASP A 57 -4.13 -6.15 11.24
C ASP A 57 -2.83 -5.82 10.48
N MET A 58 -1.88 -6.75 10.53
CA MET A 58 -0.61 -6.65 9.79
C MET A 58 -0.81 -6.61 8.26
N GLU A 59 -1.98 -7.02 7.78
CA GLU A 59 -2.37 -6.87 6.37
C GLU A 59 -2.50 -5.37 5.99
N ALA A 60 -3.10 -4.55 6.86
CA ALA A 60 -3.20 -3.10 6.65
C ALA A 60 -1.81 -2.44 6.65
N PHE A 61 -0.92 -2.84 7.56
CA PHE A 61 0.47 -2.39 7.57
C PHE A 61 1.19 -2.76 6.26
N SER A 62 1.09 -4.02 5.84
CA SER A 62 1.72 -4.52 4.62
C SER A 62 1.27 -3.75 3.38
N LEU A 63 -0.04 -3.52 3.28
CA LEU A 63 -0.63 -2.74 2.20
C LEU A 63 -0.16 -1.28 2.23
N ALA A 64 -0.09 -0.65 3.41
CA ALA A 64 0.40 0.72 3.56
C ALA A 64 1.85 0.88 3.08
N VAL A 65 2.74 -0.05 3.49
CA VAL A 65 4.15 -0.07 3.04
C VAL A 65 4.22 -0.30 1.52
N ASN A 66 3.40 -1.19 0.98
CA ASN A 66 3.36 -1.44 -0.47
C ASN A 66 2.91 -0.21 -1.27
N LEU A 67 1.87 0.48 -0.81
CA LEU A 67 1.39 1.71 -1.42
C LEU A 67 2.46 2.81 -1.38
N LEU A 68 3.13 2.96 -0.23
CA LEU A 68 4.20 3.94 -0.04
C LEU A 68 5.39 3.67 -0.97
N ASP A 69 5.87 2.42 -1.03
CA ASP A 69 7.00 2.04 -1.89
C ASP A 69 6.66 2.31 -3.37
N ARG A 70 5.48 1.87 -3.83
CA ARG A 70 5.02 2.12 -5.20
C ARG A 70 4.92 3.61 -5.51
N PHE A 71 4.43 4.41 -4.58
CA PHE A 71 4.33 5.86 -4.75
C PHE A 71 5.71 6.50 -4.89
N LEU A 72 6.63 6.19 -3.98
CA LEU A 72 7.99 6.74 -3.99
C LEU A 72 8.83 6.27 -5.18
N SER A 73 8.53 5.09 -5.74
CA SER A 73 9.17 4.62 -6.98
C SER A 73 8.85 5.50 -8.19
N LYS A 74 7.67 6.16 -8.18
CA LYS A 74 7.16 6.98 -9.29
C LYS A 74 7.30 8.48 -9.03
N MET A 75 7.36 8.89 -7.77
CA MET A 75 7.26 10.29 -7.35
C MET A 75 8.48 10.69 -6.52
N LYS A 76 9.09 11.84 -6.86
CA LYS A 76 10.08 12.48 -5.99
C LYS A 76 9.35 13.35 -4.97
N VAL A 77 9.41 12.95 -3.70
CA VAL A 77 8.74 13.64 -2.58
C VAL A 77 9.76 14.39 -1.75
N GLN A 78 9.47 15.64 -1.40
CA GLN A 78 10.31 16.40 -0.47
C GLN A 78 10.11 15.86 0.96
N PRO A 79 11.16 15.78 1.80
CA PRO A 79 11.05 15.25 3.17
C PRO A 79 9.90 15.87 4.00
N LYS A 80 9.66 17.18 3.82
CA LYS A 80 8.56 17.92 4.47
C LYS A 80 7.14 17.40 4.15
N HIS A 81 6.96 16.66 3.07
CA HIS A 81 5.66 16.10 2.65
C HIS A 81 5.59 14.59 2.86
N LEU A 82 6.69 13.96 3.26
CA LEU A 82 6.78 12.51 3.39
C LEU A 82 5.87 11.97 4.50
N GLY A 83 5.70 12.71 5.59
CA GLY A 83 4.75 12.36 6.66
C GLY A 83 3.31 12.32 6.14
N CYS A 84 2.91 13.30 5.34
CA CYS A 84 1.57 13.35 4.74
C CYS A 84 1.35 12.20 3.74
N VAL A 85 2.33 11.94 2.86
CA VAL A 85 2.28 10.80 1.94
C VAL A 85 2.12 9.48 2.69
N ARG A 86 2.91 9.29 3.76
CA ARG A 86 2.91 8.08 4.57
C ARG A 86 1.58 7.87 5.28
N LEU A 87 1.06 8.90 5.93
CA LEU A 87 -0.24 8.81 6.60
C LEU A 87 -1.37 8.60 5.59
N SER A 88 -1.30 9.18 4.39
CA SER A 88 -2.27 8.90 3.32
C SER A 88 -2.23 7.45 2.85
N CYS A 89 -1.03 6.88 2.63
CA CYS A 89 -0.90 5.46 2.28
C CYS A 89 -1.45 4.54 3.39
N PHE A 90 -1.22 4.91 4.64
CA PHE A 90 -1.74 4.17 5.80
C PHE A 90 -3.27 4.24 5.89
N TYR A 91 -3.82 5.44 5.78
CA TYR A 91 -5.27 5.67 5.79
C TYR A 91 -5.97 4.88 4.69
N LEU A 92 -5.40 4.89 3.49
CA LEU A 92 -5.88 4.10 2.36
C LEU A 92 -5.85 2.59 2.61
N ALA A 93 -4.81 2.09 3.25
CA ALA A 93 -4.71 0.69 3.60
C ALA A 93 -5.78 0.29 4.62
N ILE A 94 -6.02 1.11 5.64
CA ILE A 94 -7.07 0.91 6.64
C ILE A 94 -8.44 0.86 5.95
N ILE A 95 -8.79 1.85 5.12
CA ILE A 95 -10.06 1.89 4.38
C ILE A 95 -10.25 0.63 3.49
N SER A 96 -9.15 0.00 3.06
CA SER A 96 -9.20 -1.16 2.17
C SER A 96 -9.39 -2.50 2.87
N ILE A 97 -8.86 -2.62 4.09
CA ILE A 97 -8.82 -3.88 4.84
C ILE A 97 -9.89 -3.91 5.94
N GLU A 98 -10.03 -2.81 6.66
CA GLU A 98 -10.90 -2.72 7.83
C GLU A 98 -12.36 -2.46 7.45
N GLU A 99 -13.28 -2.95 8.28
CA GLU A 99 -14.70 -2.59 8.16
C GLU A 99 -14.91 -1.09 8.39
N GLU A 100 -15.89 -0.48 7.73
CA GLU A 100 -16.16 0.98 7.80
C GLU A 100 -16.30 1.53 9.23
N ARG A 101 -16.72 0.68 10.19
CA ARG A 101 -16.89 1.05 11.61
C ARG A 101 -15.57 1.16 12.37
N ASN A 102 -14.53 0.48 11.90
CA ASN A 102 -13.21 0.45 12.53
C ASN A 102 -12.25 1.48 11.91
N VAL A 103 -12.64 2.12 10.80
CA VAL A 103 -11.85 3.17 10.16
C VAL A 103 -11.85 4.42 11.07
N PRO A 104 -10.68 4.86 11.57
CA PRO A 104 -10.58 6.00 12.45
C PRO A 104 -10.77 7.30 11.65
N LEU A 105 -11.21 8.36 12.33
CA LEU A 105 -11.35 9.66 11.71
C LEU A 105 -9.98 10.19 11.27
N ALA A 106 -9.94 10.87 10.13
CA ALA A 106 -8.74 11.52 9.62
C ALA A 106 -8.13 12.51 10.63
N THR A 107 -8.96 13.17 11.43
CA THR A 107 -8.53 14.07 12.51
C THR A 107 -7.71 13.34 13.57
N ASP A 108 -8.17 12.16 13.98
CA ASP A 108 -7.58 11.39 15.07
C ASP A 108 -6.26 10.79 14.62
N LEU A 109 -6.23 10.26 13.39
CA LEU A 109 -5.01 9.80 12.72
C LEU A 109 -3.93 10.89 12.68
N ILE A 110 -4.27 12.12 12.28
CA ILE A 110 -3.31 13.23 12.20
C ILE A 110 -2.82 13.62 13.60
N GLN A 111 -3.73 13.69 14.58
CA GLN A 111 -3.39 14.08 15.93
C GLN A 111 -2.46 13.06 16.62
N ILE A 112 -2.77 11.76 16.48
CA ILE A 112 -1.98 10.67 17.08
C ILE A 112 -0.62 10.54 16.41
N SER A 113 -0.55 10.71 15.09
CA SER A 113 0.71 10.67 14.34
C SER A 113 1.59 11.93 14.53
N GLN A 114 1.10 12.94 15.25
CA GLN A 114 1.80 14.19 15.57
C GLN A 114 2.29 14.97 14.35
N TYR A 115 1.70 14.75 13.17
CA TYR A 115 2.07 15.49 11.97
C TYR A 115 1.43 16.89 11.94
N ARG A 116 2.15 17.84 11.34
CA ARG A 116 1.74 19.25 11.23
C ARG A 116 1.09 19.57 9.88
N PHE A 117 0.05 18.83 9.50
CA PHE A 117 -0.73 19.12 8.29
C PHE A 117 -2.24 18.99 8.57
N MET A 118 -3.07 19.57 7.69
CA MET A 118 -4.52 19.59 7.86
C MET A 118 -5.18 18.35 7.26
N VAL A 119 -6.42 18.04 7.69
CA VAL A 119 -7.24 16.99 7.06
C VAL A 119 -7.37 17.20 5.55
N SER A 120 -7.51 18.46 5.09
CA SER A 120 -7.54 18.78 3.66
C SER A 120 -6.27 18.36 2.91
N ASP A 121 -5.10 18.43 3.56
CA ASP A 121 -3.85 17.98 2.96
C ASP A 121 -3.82 16.46 2.85
N LEU A 122 -4.29 15.76 3.89
CA LEU A 122 -4.40 14.29 3.90
C LEU A 122 -5.31 13.79 2.77
N MET A 123 -6.53 14.34 2.64
CA MET A 123 -7.50 13.93 1.61
C MET A 123 -6.99 14.26 0.19
N ARG A 124 -6.30 15.39 0.04
CA ARG A 124 -5.67 15.74 -1.25
C ARG A 124 -4.55 14.76 -1.60
N MET A 125 -3.71 14.42 -0.62
CA MET A 125 -2.59 13.52 -0.83
C MET A 125 -3.05 12.09 -1.06
N GLU A 126 -4.10 11.63 -0.38
CA GLU A 126 -4.79 10.37 -0.61
C GLU A 126 -5.17 10.21 -2.09
N LYS A 127 -5.86 11.21 -2.64
CA LYS A 127 -6.25 11.22 -4.05
C LYS A 127 -5.05 11.13 -4.99
N ILE A 128 -3.99 11.89 -4.70
CA ILE A 128 -2.74 11.86 -5.48
C ILE A 128 -2.10 10.47 -5.43
N VAL A 129 -2.06 9.83 -4.25
CA VAL A 129 -1.54 8.47 -4.08
C VAL A 129 -2.35 7.49 -4.93
N LEU A 130 -3.68 7.54 -4.88
CA LEU A 130 -4.55 6.69 -5.70
C LEU A 130 -4.28 6.85 -7.20
N GLU A 131 -4.22 8.09 -7.67
CA GLU A 131 -3.98 8.42 -9.07
C GLU A 131 -2.61 7.90 -9.55
N LYS A 132 -1.58 7.95 -8.70
CA LYS A 132 -0.21 7.56 -9.08
C LYS A 132 0.09 6.08 -8.90
N VAL A 133 -0.50 5.44 -7.89
CA VAL A 133 -0.20 4.04 -7.56
C VAL A 133 -0.91 3.05 -8.49
N CYS A 134 -1.91 3.48 -9.28
CA CYS A 134 -2.73 2.62 -10.14
C CYS A 134 -3.36 1.50 -9.30
N TRP A 135 -4.40 1.90 -8.56
CA TRP A 135 -5.08 1.11 -7.55
C TRP A 135 -5.63 -0.21 -8.12
N LYS A 136 -4.91 -1.31 -7.90
CA LYS A 136 -5.41 -2.67 -8.13
C LYS A 136 -5.34 -3.44 -6.82
N VAL A 137 -6.17 -3.03 -5.87
CA VAL A 137 -6.18 -3.49 -4.46
C VAL A 137 -6.85 -4.86 -4.26
N LYS A 138 -6.89 -5.72 -5.28
CA LYS A 138 -7.57 -7.02 -5.17
C LYS A 138 -6.80 -8.26 -5.65
N ALA A 139 -5.51 -8.17 -5.97
CA ALA A 139 -4.83 -9.29 -6.64
C ALA A 139 -3.53 -9.80 -5.99
N THR A 140 -3.13 -9.37 -4.79
CA THR A 140 -1.80 -9.78 -4.30
C THR A 140 -1.71 -10.01 -2.79
N ASN A 141 -2.57 -10.88 -2.25
CA ASN A 141 -2.49 -11.27 -0.83
C ASN A 141 -1.29 -12.19 -0.52
N LEU A 142 -0.71 -12.91 -1.50
CA LEU A 142 0.36 -13.87 -1.20
C LEU A 142 1.78 -13.28 -1.19
N GLY A 143 2.07 -12.32 -2.07
CA GLY A 143 3.42 -11.73 -2.18
C GLY A 143 3.74 -10.70 -1.09
N LEU A 144 2.72 -10.06 -0.55
CA LEU A 144 2.83 -9.03 0.49
C LEU A 144 3.14 -9.62 1.87
N ILE A 145 2.56 -10.78 2.17
CA ILE A 145 2.81 -11.52 3.42
C ILE A 145 4.27 -12.01 3.47
N LEU A 146 4.82 -12.51 2.35
CA LEU A 146 6.23 -12.92 2.27
C LEU A 146 7.21 -11.75 2.45
N ASN A 147 6.90 -10.58 1.90
CA ASN A 147 7.74 -9.39 2.07
C ASN A 147 7.72 -8.85 3.51
N VAL A 148 6.57 -8.90 4.18
CA VAL A 148 6.45 -8.47 5.58
C VAL A 148 7.10 -9.48 6.53
N LEU A 149 6.96 -10.79 6.28
CA LEU A 149 7.68 -11.82 7.04
C LEU A 149 9.20 -11.70 6.86
N TRP A 150 9.68 -11.40 5.66
CA TRP A 150 11.10 -11.12 5.42
C TRP A 150 11.58 -9.88 6.17
N TYR A 151 10.79 -8.80 6.19
CA TYR A 151 11.12 -7.58 6.93
C TYR A 151 11.11 -7.78 8.45
N LEU A 152 10.15 -8.54 8.99
CA LEU A 152 10.07 -8.86 10.43
C LEU A 152 11.24 -9.76 10.88
N LEU A 153 11.56 -10.80 10.11
CA LEU A 153 12.72 -11.67 10.37
C LEU A 153 14.05 -10.91 10.28
N PHE A 154 14.15 -9.95 9.35
CA PHE A 154 15.34 -9.12 9.19
C PHE A 154 15.51 -8.11 10.33
N VAL A 155 14.41 -7.59 10.89
CA VAL A 155 14.44 -6.65 12.03
C VAL A 155 14.75 -7.38 13.34
N GLU A 156 14.21 -8.58 13.58
CA GLU A 156 14.58 -9.40 14.74
C GLU A 156 16.05 -9.83 14.72
N SER A 157 16.65 -10.01 13.54
CA SER A 157 18.07 -10.40 13.41
C SER A 157 19.05 -9.23 13.63
N LEU A 158 18.56 -8.01 13.82
CA LEU A 158 19.37 -6.79 14.03
C LEU A 158 19.23 -6.19 15.45
N LEU A 159 18.49 -6.86 16.33
CA LEU A 159 18.46 -6.61 17.78
C LEU A 159 19.33 -7.65 18.50
#